data_AF-A0A2P4PC83-F1
#
_entry.id   AF-A0A2P4PC83-F1
#
_cell.length_a   1.000
_cell.length_b   1.000
_cell.length_c   1.000
_cell.angle_alpha   90.00
_cell.angle_beta   90.00
_cell.angle_gamma   90.00
#
_symmetry.space_group_name_H-M   'P 1'
#
loop_
_entity.id
_entity.type
_entity.pdbx_description
1 polymer ?
#
loop_
_entity_poly.entity_id
_entity_poly.type
_entity_poly.pdbx_seq_one_letter_code
_entity_poly.pdbx_strand_id
1 'polypeptide(L)' 'QLIFLDDTAKYERSLSRTYGYSFSMSKSSFLRCVRYTILPALTLDGFIACDIMRCSCSKERYCSFV' A
#
# COMPACT_ATOMS: atom_id res chain seq x y z
N GLN A 1 14.84 17.86 -13.35
CA GLN A 1 13.40 17.53 -13.33
C GLN A 1 13.09 16.93 -11.96
N LEU A 2 12.03 17.36 -11.29
CA LEU A 2 11.75 16.97 -9.91
C LEU A 2 10.86 15.73 -9.89
N ILE A 3 11.34 14.64 -9.29
CA ILE A 3 10.61 13.37 -9.20
C ILE A 3 10.25 13.16 -7.73
N PHE A 4 8.96 12.99 -7.47
CA PHE A 4 8.40 12.66 -6.17
C PHE A 4 8.31 11.15 -6.01
N LEU A 5 8.81 10.65 -4.90
CA LEU A 5 8.76 9.24 -4.55
C LEU A 5 8.07 9.14 -3.19
N ASP A 6 7.07 8.28 -3.08
CA ASP A 6 6.32 8.06 -1.84
C ASP A 6 6.09 6.57 -1.62
N ASP A 7 5.75 6.19 -0.38
CA ASP A 7 5.37 4.83 -0.04
C ASP A 7 3.93 4.79 0.48
N THR A 8 3.05 4.10 -0.26
CA THR A 8 1.63 4.00 0.07
C THR A 8 1.21 2.56 0.29
N ALA A 9 0.48 2.30 1.38
CA ALA A 9 0.01 0.97 1.71
C ALA A 9 -1.49 0.83 1.50
N LYS A 10 -1.89 -0.19 0.74
CA LYS A 10 -3.28 -0.56 0.52
C LYS A 10 -3.55 -1.97 1.02
N TYR A 11 -4.52 -2.10 1.91
CA TYR A 11 -5.01 -3.40 2.34
C TYR A 11 -6.15 -3.86 1.43
N GLU A 12 -6.17 -5.14 1.08
CA GLU A 12 -7.24 -5.73 0.26
C GLU A 12 -8.64 -5.51 0.89
N ARG A 13 -8.70 -5.59 2.22
CA ARG A 13 -9.89 -5.28 3.01
C ARG A 13 -9.61 -4.07 3.90
N SER A 14 -9.39 -2.91 3.29
CA SER A 14 -9.57 -1.65 4.01
C SER A 14 -11.00 -1.62 4.54
N LEU A 15 -11.17 -1.32 5.83
CA LEU A 15 -12.39 -1.23 6.67
C LEU A 15 -13.62 -0.59 6.00
N SER A 16 -14.06 -1.11 4.87
CA SER A 16 -15.28 -0.72 4.18
C SER A 16 -16.35 -1.67 4.67
N ARG A 17 -17.31 -1.12 5.42
CA ARG A 17 -18.53 -1.83 5.80
C ARG A 17 -19.35 -2.06 4.53
N THR A 18 -19.09 -3.14 3.80
CA THR A 18 -19.83 -3.46 2.57
C THR A 18 -21.23 -3.99 2.88
N TYR A 19 -21.44 -4.55 4.07
CA TYR A 19 -22.72 -5.03 4.58
C TYR A 19 -22.85 -4.55 6.04
N GLY A 20 -24.03 -4.11 6.46
CA GLY A 20 -24.30 -3.42 7.73
C GLY A 20 -23.94 -4.14 9.05
N TYR A 21 -23.22 -5.26 8.99
CA TYR A 21 -22.69 -5.95 10.17
C TYR A 21 -21.34 -5.35 10.57
N SER A 22 -21.28 -4.76 11.76
CA SER A 22 -20.02 -4.51 12.45
C SER A 22 -19.52 -5.81 13.07
N PHE A 23 -18.31 -6.24 12.74
CA PHE A 23 -17.60 -7.22 13.55
C PHE A 23 -17.38 -6.59 14.93
N SER A 24 -17.85 -7.22 16.01
CA SER A 24 -17.49 -6.80 17.36
C SER A 24 -15.97 -6.92 17.48
N MET A 25 -15.30 -5.78 17.55
CA MET A 25 -13.84 -5.72 17.75
C MET A 25 -13.52 -6.18 19.17
N SER A 26 -13.44 -7.49 19.38
CA SER A 26 -12.52 -8.01 20.38
C SER A 26 -11.11 -7.68 19.91
N LYS A 27 -10.34 -7.03 20.79
CA LYS A 27 -8.92 -6.71 20.58
C LYS A 27 -8.19 -7.90 19.95
N SER A 28 -7.38 -7.64 18.91
CA SER A 28 -6.31 -8.52 18.37
C SER A 28 -6.59 -9.50 17.22
N SER A 29 -7.66 -9.37 16.44
CA SER A 29 -7.69 -10.08 15.15
C SER A 29 -7.12 -9.19 14.04
N PHE A 30 -5.79 -9.24 13.83
CA PHE A 30 -5.22 -8.97 12.51
C PHE A 30 -5.87 -9.96 11.55
N LEU A 31 -6.97 -9.58 10.91
CA LEU A 31 -7.48 -10.29 9.75
C LEU A 31 -6.28 -10.38 8.79
N ARG A 32 -5.88 -11.59 8.40
CA ARG A 32 -4.83 -11.88 7.41
C ARG A 32 -5.20 -11.33 6.02
N CYS A 33 -5.45 -10.03 5.94
CA CYS A 33 -5.67 -9.33 4.70
C CYS A 33 -4.31 -9.08 4.07
N VAL A 34 -4.20 -9.41 2.79
CA VAL A 34 -2.99 -9.13 2.03
C VAL A 34 -2.81 -7.62 2.01
N ARG A 35 -1.68 -7.15 2.57
CA ARG A 35 -1.24 -5.76 2.46
C ARG A 35 -0.42 -5.64 1.19
N TYR A 36 -0.78 -4.69 0.34
CA TYR A 36 0.01 -4.27 -0.78
C TYR A 36 0.69 -2.96 -0.43
N THR A 37 1.96 -2.85 -0.79
CA THR A 37 2.76 -1.65 -0.72
C THR A 37 2.98 -1.17 -2.15
N ILE A 38 2.71 0.10 -2.40
CA ILE A 38 2.73 0.73 -3.71
C ILE A 38 3.77 1.85 -3.63
N LEU A 39 4.78 1.75 -4.48
CA LEU A 39 5.85 2.73 -4.65
C LEU A 39 5.63 3.50 -5.96
N PRO A 40 4.89 4.62 -5.93
CA PRO A 40 4.78 5.50 -7.08
C PRO A 40 6.00 6.44 -7.19
N ALA A 41 6.50 6.58 -8.42
CA ALA A 41 7.38 7.67 -8.84
C ALA A 41 6.58 8.63 -9.72
N LEU A 42 6.47 9.87 -9.27
CA LEU A 42 5.59 10.90 -9.79
C LEU A 42 6.40 12.11 -10.26
N THR A 43 5.94 12.77 -11.32
CA THR A 43 6.35 14.12 -11.71
C THR A 43 5.14 15.03 -11.76
N LEU A 44 5.35 16.32 -12.02
CA LEU A 44 4.25 17.27 -12.24
C LEU A 44 3.34 16.85 -13.40
N ASP A 45 3.87 16.11 -14.37
CA ASP A 45 3.14 15.64 -15.56
C ASP A 45 2.40 14.31 -15.33
N GLY A 46 2.64 13.62 -14.21
CA GLY A 46 1.98 12.37 -13.85
C GLY A 46 2.91 11.26 -13.33
N PHE A 47 2.40 10.01 -13.35
CA PHE A 47 3.14 8.83 -12.90
C PHE A 47 4.16 8.39 -13.96
N ILE A 48 5.42 8.25 -13.55
CA ILE A 48 6.50 7.70 -14.39
C ILE A 48 6.59 6.19 -14.19
N ALA A 49 6.59 5.76 -12.94
CA ALA A 49 6.71 4.36 -12.56
C ALA A 49 5.86 4.07 -11.31
N CYS A 50 5.42 2.83 -11.19
CA CYS A 50 4.67 2.37 -10.03
C CYS A 50 4.99 0.90 -9.82
N ASP A 51 5.59 0.56 -8.68
CA ASP A 51 5.80 -0.83 -8.29
C ASP A 51 4.79 -1.22 -7.21
N ILE A 52 4.20 -2.41 -7.37
CA ILE A 52 3.19 -2.93 -6.45
C ILE A 52 3.73 -4.25 -5.89
N MET A 53 4.04 -4.24 -4.61
CA MET A 53 4.54 -5.41 -3.91
C MET A 53 3.57 -5.87 -2.83
N ARG A 54 3.52 -7.18 -2.60
CA ARG A 54 2.87 -7.74 -1.41
C ARG A 54 3.79 -7.58 -0.22
N CYS A 55 3.21 -7.15 0.91
CA CYS A 55 3.90 -6.85 2.17
C CYS A 55 4.83 -5.63 2.09
N SER A 56 5.59 -5.39 3.17
CA SER A 56 6.45 -4.21 3.31
C SER A 56 7.58 -4.17 2.29
N CYS A 57 7.98 -2.96 1.90
CA CYS A 57 9.17 -2.75 1.10
C CYS A 57 10.44 -3.02 1.91
N SER A 58 11.27 -3.95 1.42
CA SER A 58 12.64 -4.17 1.91
C SER A 58 13.60 -3.15 1.28
N LYS A 59 14.65 -2.75 1.99
CA LYS A 59 15.68 -1.82 1.49
C LYS A 59 16.23 -2.20 0.11
N GLU A 60 16.46 -3.50 -0.12
CA GLU A 60 16.96 -4.02 -1.39
C GLU A 60 16.03 -3.72 -2.57
N ARG A 61 14.72 -3.91 -2.37
CA ARG A 61 13.70 -3.62 -3.38
C ARG A 61 13.55 -2.12 -3.65
N TYR A 62 13.65 -1.32 -2.59
CA TYR A 62 13.66 0.13 -2.74
C TYR A 62 14.86 0.58 -3.58
N CYS A 63 16.06 0.05 -3.30
CA CYS A 63 17.26 0.33 -4.08
C CYS A 63 17.20 -0.16 -5.53
N SER A 64 16.42 -1.21 -5.83
CA SER A 64 16.20 -1.64 -7.22
C SER A 64 15.16 -0.80 -7.97
N PHE A 65 14.31 -0.06 -7.25
CA PHE A 65 13.25 0.76 -7.82
C PHE A 65 13.70 2.19 -8.14
N VAL A 66 14.56 2.76 -7.28
CA VAL A 66 15.22 4.06 -7.51
C VAL A 66 16.29 3.93 -8.59
#